data_AF-A0A970YD50-F1
#
_entry.id   AF-A0A970YD50-F1
#
_cell.length_a   1.000
_cell.length_b   1.000
_cell.length_c   1.000
_cell.angle_alpha   90.00
_cell.angle_beta   90.00
_cell.angle_gamma   90.00
#
_symmetry.space_group_name_H-M   'P 1'
#
loop_
_entity.id
_entity.type
_entity.pdbx_description
1 polymer ?
#
loop_
_entity_poly.entity_id
_entity_poly.type
_entity_poly.pdbx_seq_one_letter_code
_entity_poly.pdbx_strand_id
1 'polypeptide(L)'
;MPASTLNRRTFLSVSALAASAAALAACGAAEPEPTATPVAPATAAPEPTATPVPPATAAPAATTPPEATAAPEPTAAPAEPVSRYNEAPMLAEKVAAGELPPVEERLPKEPLIQDVVDEIGEYGGTWHRAALNVGDTILFGRLNPDVLVFFDIEGNI
;
A
#
# COMPACT_ATOMS: atom_id res chain seq x y z
N MET A 1 55.81 52.32 -3.51
CA MET A 1 54.89 51.45 -4.28
C MET A 1 53.47 51.94 -4.03
N PRO A 2 52.76 52.52 -5.01
CA PRO A 2 51.41 53.00 -4.77
C PRO A 2 50.46 51.80 -4.64
N ALA A 3 49.65 51.80 -3.57
CA ALA A 3 48.63 50.79 -3.34
C ALA A 3 47.48 50.96 -4.35
N SER A 4 47.26 49.95 -5.19
CA SER A 4 46.15 49.91 -6.15
C SER A 4 44.84 49.63 -5.40
N THR A 5 43.89 50.57 -5.45
CA THR A 5 42.55 50.38 -4.90
C THR A 5 41.66 49.68 -5.93
N LEU A 6 41.34 48.41 -5.69
CA LEU A 6 40.45 47.62 -6.54
C LEU A 6 39.02 48.16 -6.47
N ASN A 7 38.55 48.76 -7.57
CA ASN A 7 37.16 49.22 -7.70
C ASN A 7 36.24 48.06 -8.12
N ARG A 8 34.95 48.13 -7.75
CA ARG A 8 33.92 47.13 -8.08
C ARG A 8 33.88 46.77 -9.57
N ARG A 9 34.15 47.73 -10.45
CA ARG A 9 34.24 47.50 -11.91
C ARG A 9 35.43 46.62 -12.28
N THR A 10 36.59 46.86 -11.68
CA THR A 10 37.80 46.05 -11.88
C THR A 10 37.66 44.66 -11.27
N PHE A 11 36.96 44.55 -10.14
CA PHE A 11 36.62 43.26 -9.55
C PHE A 11 35.69 42.45 -10.47
N LEU A 12 34.63 43.08 -11.00
CA LEU A 12 33.69 42.43 -11.92
C LEU A 12 34.33 42.03 -13.25
N SER A 13 35.24 42.83 -13.80
CA SER A 13 35.95 42.47 -15.04
C SER A 13 36.97 41.36 -14.83
N VAL A 14 37.72 41.36 -13.72
CA VAL A 14 38.67 40.26 -13.41
C VAL A 14 37.93 38.95 -13.11
N SER A 15 36.78 38.99 -12.42
CA SER A 15 35.99 37.78 -12.14
C SER A 15 35.30 37.22 -13.40
N ALA A 16 34.88 38.06 -14.34
CA ALA A 16 34.36 37.59 -15.63
C ALA A 16 35.42 36.86 -16.47
N LEU A 17 36.68 37.35 -16.47
CA LEU A 17 37.78 36.71 -17.21
C LEU A 17 38.23 35.37 -16.59
N ALA A 18 38.09 35.17 -15.28
CA ALA A 18 38.44 33.91 -14.63
C ALA A 18 37.45 32.76 -14.95
N ALA A 19 36.18 33.08 -15.22
CA ALA A 19 35.17 32.08 -15.60
C ALA A 19 35.41 31.48 -17.00
N SER A 20 36.08 32.21 -17.89
CA SER A 20 36.42 31.75 -19.25
C SER A 20 37.62 30.80 -19.34
N ALA A 21 38.41 30.61 -18.27
CA ALA A 21 39.58 29.75 -18.27
C ALA A 21 39.32 28.29 -17.81
N ALA A 22 38.12 27.98 -17.31
CA ALA A 22 37.77 26.65 -16.77
C ALA A 22 36.94 25.77 -17.73
N ALA A 23 36.84 26.13 -19.02
CA ALA A 23 35.98 25.42 -19.98
C ALA A 23 36.70 24.41 -20.90
N LEU A 24 38.02 24.18 -20.75
CA LEU A 24 38.81 23.35 -21.68
C LEU A 24 39.27 21.99 -21.14
N ALA A 25 38.80 21.55 -19.96
CA ALA A 25 39.28 20.30 -19.32
C ALA A 25 38.20 19.24 -19.08
N ALA A 26 37.13 19.19 -19.88
CA ALA A 26 36.04 18.23 -19.67
C ALA A 26 35.46 17.61 -20.96
N CYS A 27 36.23 17.53 -22.04
CA CYS A 27 35.90 16.67 -23.18
C CYS A 27 36.91 15.54 -23.28
N GLY A 28 36.74 14.55 -22.39
CA GLY A 28 37.42 13.27 -22.43
C GLY A 28 36.39 12.16 -22.22
N ALA A 29 36.01 11.51 -23.33
CA ALA A 29 35.42 10.18 -23.48
C ALA A 29 34.36 9.71 -22.45
N ALA A 30 33.09 9.75 -22.87
CA ALA A 30 32.09 8.80 -22.42
C ALA A 30 31.26 8.34 -23.64
N GLU A 31 31.45 7.08 -23.99
CA GLU A 31 30.71 6.29 -24.99
C GLU A 31 29.20 6.30 -24.68
N PRO A 32 28.29 6.49 -25.66
CA PRO A 32 26.87 6.30 -25.41
C PRO A 32 26.51 4.81 -25.56
N GLU A 33 26.27 4.14 -24.43
CA GLU A 33 25.60 2.83 -24.41
C GLU A 33 24.13 2.93 -24.89
N PRO A 34 23.60 1.86 -25.52
CA PRO A 34 22.41 1.93 -26.36
C PRO A 34 21.14 2.14 -25.55
N THR A 35 20.33 3.05 -26.06
CA THR A 35 18.97 3.39 -25.63
C THR A 35 18.08 2.14 -25.55
N ALA A 36 17.62 1.81 -24.33
CA ALA A 36 16.52 0.89 -24.14
C ALA A 36 15.20 1.60 -24.52
N THR A 37 14.56 1.08 -25.56
CA THR A 37 13.22 1.45 -26.03
C THR A 37 12.19 1.23 -24.93
N PRO A 38 11.34 2.21 -24.57
CA PRO A 38 10.21 1.94 -23.69
C PRO A 38 9.11 1.20 -24.46
N VAL A 39 8.83 -0.03 -24.03
CA VAL A 39 7.68 -0.82 -24.49
C VAL A 39 6.41 -0.22 -23.89
N ALA A 40 5.46 0.12 -24.76
CA ALA A 40 4.12 0.55 -24.38
C ALA A 40 3.37 -0.57 -23.63
N PRO A 41 2.65 -0.30 -22.53
CA PRO A 41 1.72 -1.26 -21.98
C PRO A 41 0.43 -1.25 -22.79
N ALA A 42 0.13 -2.38 -23.42
CA ALA A 42 -1.16 -2.67 -24.02
C ALA A 42 -2.21 -2.76 -22.90
N THR A 43 -3.17 -1.84 -22.93
CA THR A 43 -4.39 -1.87 -22.14
C THR A 43 -5.32 -2.94 -22.72
N ALA A 44 -5.56 -4.01 -21.96
CA ALA A 44 -6.67 -4.93 -22.18
C ALA A 44 -7.45 -5.04 -20.87
N ALA A 45 -8.54 -4.26 -20.81
CA ALA A 45 -9.59 -4.43 -19.82
C ALA A 45 -10.46 -5.64 -20.20
N PRO A 46 -10.92 -6.40 -19.22
CA PRO A 46 -12.27 -6.97 -19.31
C PRO A 46 -13.16 -6.42 -18.19
N GLU A 47 -14.34 -5.97 -18.60
CA GLU A 47 -15.47 -5.56 -17.78
C GLU A 47 -15.98 -6.72 -16.91
N PRO A 48 -16.35 -6.51 -15.63
CA PRO A 48 -17.10 -7.51 -14.89
C PRO A 48 -18.58 -7.42 -15.27
N THR A 49 -19.04 -8.42 -16.02
CA THR A 49 -20.46 -8.67 -16.25
C THR A 49 -21.10 -9.07 -14.93
N ALA A 50 -21.97 -8.20 -14.42
CA ALA A 50 -22.88 -8.48 -13.33
C ALA A 50 -23.78 -9.68 -13.68
N THR A 51 -23.97 -10.60 -12.73
CA THR A 51 -25.10 -11.52 -12.75
C THR A 51 -25.71 -11.54 -11.34
N PRO A 52 -27.05 -11.39 -11.23
CA PRO A 52 -27.72 -10.95 -10.01
C PRO A 52 -27.97 -12.09 -9.01
N VAL A 53 -27.96 -11.69 -7.74
CA VAL A 53 -28.42 -12.49 -6.60
C VAL A 53 -29.95 -12.50 -6.58
N PRO A 54 -30.64 -13.67 -6.57
CA PRO A 54 -32.06 -13.70 -6.27
C PRO A 54 -32.31 -13.57 -4.74
N PRO A 55 -33.41 -12.92 -4.33
CA PRO A 55 -33.65 -12.52 -2.96
C PRO A 55 -34.10 -13.66 -2.04
N ALA A 56 -33.72 -13.56 -0.77
CA ALA A 56 -34.32 -14.30 0.33
C ALA A 56 -35.81 -13.93 0.48
N THR A 57 -36.68 -14.92 0.67
CA THR A 57 -38.05 -14.71 1.14
C THR A 57 -38.55 -15.91 1.95
N ALA A 58 -38.91 -15.58 3.19
CA ALA A 58 -39.93 -16.14 4.07
C ALA A 58 -39.94 -17.63 4.45
N ALA A 59 -39.79 -17.87 5.76
CA ALA A 59 -40.44 -18.96 6.47
C ALA A 59 -41.98 -18.79 6.43
N PRO A 60 -42.77 -19.88 6.43
CA PRO A 60 -43.34 -20.30 7.71
C PRO A 60 -43.61 -21.81 7.90
N ALA A 61 -43.78 -22.15 9.18
CA ALA A 61 -44.64 -23.18 9.75
C ALA A 61 -44.23 -24.67 9.73
N ALA A 62 -44.37 -25.26 10.91
CA ALA A 62 -44.06 -26.62 11.32
C ALA A 62 -44.92 -27.70 10.65
N THR A 63 -44.29 -28.86 10.40
CA THR A 63 -44.94 -30.19 10.40
C THR A 63 -43.84 -31.27 10.45
N THR A 64 -43.96 -32.22 11.39
CA THR A 64 -43.18 -33.47 11.48
C THR A 64 -44.09 -34.66 11.11
N PRO A 65 -43.57 -35.89 10.87
CA PRO A 65 -42.62 -36.36 9.85
C PRO A 65 -43.23 -37.52 9.01
N PRO A 66 -42.51 -38.09 8.03
CA PRO A 66 -42.08 -39.47 8.30
C PRO A 66 -40.64 -39.77 7.85
N GLU A 67 -40.07 -40.70 8.60
CA GLU A 67 -38.78 -41.34 8.48
C GLU A 67 -38.56 -41.96 7.08
N ALA A 68 -37.49 -41.54 6.39
CA ALA A 68 -37.04 -42.13 5.14
C ALA A 68 -35.50 -42.15 5.10
N THR A 69 -34.97 -43.36 5.24
CA THR A 69 -33.76 -43.94 4.63
C THR A 69 -32.53 -43.04 4.43
N ALA A 70 -31.48 -43.37 5.17
CA ALA A 70 -30.13 -42.80 5.10
C ALA A 70 -29.55 -42.81 3.66
N ALA A 71 -29.20 -41.61 3.19
CA ALA A 71 -28.26 -41.37 2.09
C ALA A 71 -26.92 -40.91 2.69
N PRO A 72 -25.76 -41.26 2.10
CA PRO A 72 -24.46 -41.07 2.73
C PRO A 72 -24.17 -39.57 2.92
N GLU A 73 -23.73 -39.24 4.13
CA GLU A 73 -23.33 -37.89 4.52
C GLU A 73 -22.26 -37.34 3.55
N PRO A 74 -22.41 -36.13 3.01
CA PRO A 74 -21.28 -35.46 2.39
C PRO A 74 -20.26 -35.22 3.52
N THR A 75 -19.09 -35.85 3.39
CA THR A 75 -17.94 -35.61 4.24
C THR A 75 -17.74 -34.10 4.40
N ALA A 76 -18.09 -33.59 5.58
CA ALA A 76 -17.83 -32.22 5.94
C ALA A 76 -16.33 -32.00 5.85
N ALA A 77 -15.91 -31.05 5.02
CA ALA A 77 -14.56 -30.51 5.06
C ALA A 77 -14.23 -30.11 6.50
N PRO A 78 -12.98 -30.27 6.97
CA PRO A 78 -12.59 -29.92 8.32
C PRO A 78 -13.05 -28.50 8.64
N ALA A 79 -13.87 -28.36 9.69
CA ALA A 79 -14.24 -27.07 10.21
C ALA A 79 -12.98 -26.45 10.81
N GLU A 80 -12.37 -25.51 10.07
CA GLU A 80 -11.42 -24.55 10.61
C GLU A 80 -12.02 -24.00 11.92
N PRO A 81 -11.27 -24.01 13.05
CA PRO A 81 -11.77 -23.39 14.27
C PRO A 81 -12.10 -21.94 13.94
N VAL A 82 -13.36 -21.55 14.11
CA VAL A 82 -13.80 -20.18 13.85
C VAL A 82 -13.12 -19.30 14.90
N SER A 83 -11.99 -18.72 14.50
CA SER A 83 -11.25 -17.71 15.25
C SER A 83 -12.17 -16.54 15.56
N ARG A 84 -11.93 -15.85 16.68
CA ARG A 84 -12.72 -14.65 17.01
C ARG A 84 -12.41 -13.52 16.03
N TYR A 85 -11.22 -13.54 15.45
CA TYR A 85 -10.72 -12.52 14.55
C TYR A 85 -10.39 -13.12 13.19
N ASN A 86 -10.60 -12.34 12.13
CA ASN A 86 -10.14 -12.68 10.79
C ASN A 86 -8.73 -12.13 10.57
N GLU A 87 -7.99 -12.71 9.64
CA GLU A 87 -6.69 -12.22 9.21
C GLU A 87 -6.53 -12.29 7.69
N ALA A 88 -5.53 -11.58 7.15
CA ALA A 88 -5.26 -11.60 5.72
C ALA A 88 -4.86 -13.02 5.26
N PRO A 89 -5.27 -13.48 4.06
CA PRO A 89 -4.98 -14.83 3.58
C PRO A 89 -3.49 -15.20 3.61
N MET A 90 -2.62 -14.26 3.26
CA MET A 90 -1.16 -14.46 3.27
C MET A 90 -0.57 -14.69 4.69
N LEU A 91 -1.30 -14.30 5.75
CA LEU A 91 -0.89 -14.55 7.14
C LEU A 91 -1.44 -15.90 7.62
N ALA A 92 -2.68 -16.23 7.26
CA ALA A 92 -3.27 -17.54 7.56
C ALA A 92 -2.41 -18.69 7.00
N GLU A 93 -1.87 -18.54 5.79
CA GLU A 93 -0.92 -19.50 5.21
C GLU A 93 0.33 -19.69 6.07
N LYS A 94 0.86 -18.62 6.67
CA LYS A 94 2.03 -18.67 7.56
C LYS A 94 1.71 -19.28 8.92
N VAL A 95 0.50 -19.06 9.43
CA VAL A 95 0.01 -19.70 10.65
C VAL A 95 -0.15 -21.20 10.42
N ALA A 96 -0.74 -21.60 9.30
CA ALA A 96 -0.86 -23.01 8.91
C ALA A 96 0.50 -23.69 8.70
N ALA A 97 1.49 -22.94 8.19
CA ALA A 97 2.88 -23.40 8.08
C ALA A 97 3.64 -23.45 9.43
N GLY A 98 3.06 -22.90 10.51
CA GLY A 98 3.69 -22.82 11.83
C GLY A 98 4.80 -21.76 11.93
N GLU A 99 4.90 -20.86 10.94
CA GLU A 99 5.90 -19.78 10.92
C GLU A 99 5.44 -18.55 11.73
N LEU A 100 4.13 -18.43 11.96
CA LEU A 100 3.54 -17.30 12.66
C LEU A 100 2.55 -17.80 13.75
N PRO A 101 2.53 -17.20 14.95
CA PRO A 101 1.49 -17.48 15.93
C PRO A 101 0.08 -17.12 15.42
N PRO A 102 -0.97 -17.79 15.91
CA PRO A 102 -2.36 -17.49 15.53
C PRO A 102 -2.75 -16.05 15.91
N VAL A 103 -3.75 -15.50 15.22
CA VAL A 103 -4.16 -14.09 15.36
C VAL A 103 -4.55 -13.71 16.79
N GLU A 104 -5.19 -14.61 17.54
CA GLU A 104 -5.57 -14.39 18.94
C GLU A 104 -4.38 -14.13 19.88
N GLU A 105 -3.22 -14.72 19.59
CA GLU A 105 -2.02 -14.55 20.40
C GLU A 105 -1.24 -13.27 20.02
N ARG A 106 -1.41 -12.81 18.78
CA ARG A 106 -0.73 -11.61 18.25
C ARG A 106 -1.44 -10.32 18.66
N LEU A 107 -2.76 -10.34 18.77
CA LEU A 107 -3.54 -9.18 19.15
C LEU A 107 -3.51 -8.94 20.67
N PRO A 108 -3.53 -7.67 21.11
CA PRO A 108 -3.72 -7.35 22.52
C PRO A 108 -5.12 -7.80 22.98
N LYS A 109 -5.29 -7.94 24.30
CA LYS A 109 -6.58 -8.32 24.90
C LYS A 109 -7.73 -7.39 24.51
N GLU A 110 -7.42 -6.11 24.38
CA GLU A 110 -8.34 -5.04 23.99
C GLU A 110 -7.78 -4.38 22.72
N PRO A 111 -8.14 -4.88 21.52
CA PRO A 111 -7.74 -4.24 20.27
C PRO A 111 -8.51 -2.93 20.06
N LEU A 112 -7.88 -1.96 19.40
CA LEU A 112 -8.56 -0.78 18.89
C LEU A 112 -9.60 -1.21 17.85
N ILE A 113 -10.84 -0.76 18.03
CA ILE A 113 -11.91 -0.95 17.05
C ILE A 113 -12.03 0.34 16.24
N GLN A 114 -11.77 0.24 14.94
CA GLN A 114 -11.88 1.34 14.00
C GLN A 114 -13.24 1.30 13.32
N ASP A 115 -13.97 2.41 13.36
CA ASP A 115 -15.25 2.52 12.65
C ASP A 115 -15.03 2.53 11.13
N VAL A 116 -15.93 1.86 10.42
CA VAL A 116 -15.93 1.85 8.95
C VAL A 116 -16.40 3.20 8.43
N VAL A 117 -15.73 3.71 7.40
CA VAL A 117 -16.13 4.96 6.75
C VAL A 117 -17.33 4.72 5.84
N ASP A 118 -17.24 3.70 4.97
CA ASP A 118 -18.29 3.37 4.01
C ASP A 118 -18.82 1.93 4.23
N GLU A 119 -17.94 0.94 4.12
CA GLU A 119 -18.29 -0.49 4.27
C GLU A 119 -17.15 -1.32 4.88
N ILE A 120 -17.46 -2.57 5.24
CA ILE A 120 -16.45 -3.52 5.72
C ILE A 120 -15.50 -3.86 4.57
N GLY A 121 -14.22 -3.57 4.74
CA GLY A 121 -13.21 -3.83 3.72
C GLY A 121 -12.87 -5.31 3.53
N GLU A 122 -12.36 -5.64 2.35
CA GLU A 122 -11.81 -6.96 2.02
C GLU A 122 -10.27 -6.95 2.12
N TYR A 123 -9.68 -8.07 2.55
CA TYR A 123 -8.22 -8.19 2.60
C TYR A 123 -7.61 -8.35 1.21
N GLY A 124 -6.54 -7.59 0.95
CA GLY A 124 -5.65 -7.82 -0.18
C GLY A 124 -5.40 -6.56 -1.02
N GLY A 125 -4.98 -6.80 -2.26
CA GLY A 125 -4.61 -5.74 -3.19
C GLY A 125 -3.19 -5.20 -3.01
N THR A 126 -2.85 -4.19 -3.80
CA THR A 126 -1.58 -3.46 -3.69
C THR A 126 -1.86 -1.97 -3.83
N TRP A 127 -1.51 -1.21 -2.79
CA TRP A 127 -1.65 0.25 -2.83
C TRP A 127 -0.44 0.88 -3.52
N HIS A 128 -0.59 1.17 -4.82
CA HIS A 128 0.43 1.89 -5.57
C HIS A 128 0.47 3.37 -5.18
N ARG A 129 1.64 3.84 -4.76
CA ARG A 129 1.89 5.24 -4.39
C ARG A 129 3.12 5.78 -5.12
N ALA A 130 3.23 7.10 -5.18
CA ALA A 130 4.39 7.81 -5.69
C ALA A 130 4.90 8.79 -4.64
N ALA A 131 6.22 8.84 -4.47
CA ALA A 131 6.91 9.90 -3.74
C ALA A 131 7.62 10.81 -4.76
N LEU A 132 7.63 12.12 -4.51
CA LEU A 132 8.24 13.07 -5.45
C LEU A 132 9.77 13.07 -5.40
N ASN A 133 10.34 12.81 -4.23
CA ASN A 133 11.78 12.71 -3.98
C ASN A 133 12.04 12.06 -2.60
N VAL A 134 13.32 11.86 -2.27
CA VAL A 134 13.75 11.26 -0.98
C VAL A 134 13.30 12.06 0.25
N GLY A 135 13.04 13.36 0.11
CA GLY A 135 12.56 14.24 1.17
C GLY A 135 11.07 14.08 1.50
N ASP A 136 10.30 13.31 0.72
CA ASP A 136 8.90 12.98 1.01
C ASP A 136 8.77 11.89 2.10
N THR A 137 9.59 12.00 3.15
CA THR A 137 9.69 11.02 4.24
C THR A 137 8.44 10.99 5.11
N ILE A 138 7.67 12.08 5.12
CA ILE A 138 6.40 12.20 5.88
C ILE A 138 5.32 11.27 5.35
N LEU A 139 5.43 10.79 4.11
CA LEU A 139 4.47 9.86 3.50
C LEU A 139 4.20 8.64 4.41
N PHE A 140 5.23 8.10 5.05
CA PHE A 140 5.10 6.91 5.90
C PHE A 140 4.31 7.19 7.19
N GLY A 141 4.56 8.34 7.83
CA GLY A 141 3.89 8.70 9.09
C GLY A 141 2.40 9.02 8.94
N ARG A 142 1.93 9.40 7.75
CA ARG A 142 0.52 9.71 7.50
C ARG A 142 -0.36 8.47 7.26
N LEU A 143 0.23 7.37 6.82
CA LEU A 143 -0.52 6.16 6.44
C LEU A 143 -0.73 5.20 7.59
N ASN A 144 0.22 5.17 8.51
CA ASN A 144 0.14 4.36 9.70
C ASN A 144 0.58 5.20 10.91
N PRO A 145 -0.27 6.14 11.35
CA PRO A 145 0.01 6.88 12.56
C PRO A 145 -0.14 5.94 13.76
N ASP A 146 0.98 5.59 14.38
CA ASP A 146 1.01 4.94 15.69
C ASP A 146 1.04 6.01 16.78
N VAL A 147 -0.12 6.61 17.03
CA VAL A 147 -0.33 7.70 17.98
C VAL A 147 -1.25 7.25 19.11
N LEU A 148 -1.10 7.86 20.28
CA LEU A 148 -1.89 7.48 21.47
C LEU A 148 -3.38 7.79 21.34
N VAL A 149 -3.72 8.85 20.59
CA VAL A 149 -5.10 9.29 20.36
C VAL A 149 -5.24 9.74 18.90
N PHE A 150 -6.36 9.38 18.29
CA PHE A 150 -6.72 9.83 16.95
C PHE A 150 -7.73 10.97 17.06
N PHE A 151 -7.69 11.89 16.09
CA PHE A 151 -8.81 12.81 15.91
C PHE A 151 -9.94 12.09 15.17
N ASP A 152 -11.19 12.43 15.50
CA ASP A 152 -12.33 12.04 14.67
C ASP A 152 -12.34 12.81 13.33
N ILE A 153 -13.27 12.46 12.44
CA ILE A 153 -13.39 13.11 11.13
C ILE A 153 -13.78 14.60 11.22
N GLU A 154 -14.30 15.04 12.36
CA GLU A 154 -14.71 16.42 12.65
C GLU A 154 -13.58 17.24 13.30
N GLY A 155 -12.50 16.57 13.72
CA GLY A 155 -11.32 17.18 14.34
C GLY A 155 -11.37 17.24 15.87
N ASN A 156 -12.26 16.49 16.54
CA ASN A 156 -12.25 16.32 18.00
C ASN A 156 -11.29 15.20 18.41
N ILE A 157 -10.86 15.21 19.68
CA ILE A 157 -10.06 14.14 20.31
C ILE A 157 -10.99 13.27 21.15
#